data_AF-A0A954YU98-F1
#
_entry.id   AF-A0A954YU98-F1
#
_cell.length_a   1.000
_cell.length_b   1.000
_cell.length_c   1.000
_cell.angle_alpha   90.00
_cell.angle_beta   90.00
_cell.angle_gamma   90.00
#
_symmetry.space_group_name_H-M   'P 1'
#
loop_
_entity.id
_entity.type
_entity.pdbx_description
1 polymer ?
#
loop_
_entity_poly.entity_id
_entity_poly.type
_entity_poly.pdbx_seq_one_letter_code
_entity_poly.pdbx_strand_id
1 'polypeptide(L)'
;MEALKPPVVRRVQDAIELRQRDRNRRRNEAFIRQGEWFFIPAPGFRPRGAVHRNEPLQRGAGNPHMCAYLCRAGGETVYVHDRAPNGLTEAERMKLFRQNPDARNLQWRVMTRGARVYAKGAVRHADHATISLPCWHLVVLNTETDAPAMRHVAFLD
;
A
#
# COMPACT_ATOMS: atom_id res chain seq x y z
N MET A 1 1.79 -7.80 -19.69
CA MET A 1 2.68 -8.93 -19.32
C MET A 1 2.28 -9.40 -17.93
N GLU A 2 1.98 -10.70 -17.78
CA GLU A 2 1.47 -11.32 -16.53
C GLU A 2 2.48 -11.23 -15.37
N ALA A 3 3.78 -11.14 -15.68
CA ALA A 3 4.90 -11.22 -14.74
C ALA A 3 4.93 -10.11 -13.67
N LEU A 4 4.27 -8.97 -13.90
CA LEU A 4 4.27 -7.81 -13.00
C LEU A 4 3.07 -7.76 -12.07
N LYS A 5 2.17 -8.74 -12.14
CA LYS A 5 0.96 -8.76 -11.33
C LYS A 5 1.21 -9.37 -9.95
N PRO A 6 0.77 -8.69 -8.89
CA PRO A 6 0.70 -9.25 -7.54
C PRO A 6 -0.06 -10.56 -7.48
N PRO A 7 0.34 -11.51 -6.61
CA PRO A 7 -0.40 -12.74 -6.39
C PRO A 7 -1.88 -12.49 -6.06
N VAL A 8 -2.20 -11.42 -5.33
CA VAL A 8 -3.60 -11.04 -5.04
C VAL A 8 -4.37 -10.66 -6.29
N VAL A 9 -3.76 -9.96 -7.26
CA VAL A 9 -4.41 -9.64 -8.53
C VAL A 9 -4.71 -10.92 -9.30
N ARG A 10 -3.74 -11.84 -9.40
CA ARG A 10 -3.95 -13.13 -10.08
C ARG A 10 -5.08 -13.94 -9.44
N ARG A 11 -5.09 -14.05 -8.10
CA ARG A 11 -6.17 -14.72 -7.36
C ARG A 11 -7.54 -14.12 -7.62
N VAL A 12 -7.65 -12.79 -7.68
CA VAL A 12 -8.93 -12.11 -8.00
C VAL A 12 -9.33 -12.41 -9.44
N GLN A 13 -8.41 -12.36 -10.39
CA GLN A 13 -8.70 -12.71 -11.80
C GLN A 13 -9.20 -14.14 -11.95
N ASP A 14 -8.61 -15.08 -11.22
CA ASP A 14 -9.01 -16.48 -11.24
C ASP A 14 -10.38 -16.66 -10.56
N ALA A 15 -10.62 -15.99 -9.42
CA ALA A 15 -11.88 -16.08 -8.68
C ALA A 15 -13.10 -15.54 -9.44
N ILE A 16 -12.90 -14.56 -10.33
CA ILE A 16 -13.97 -14.03 -11.20
C ILE A 16 -13.98 -14.67 -12.58
N GLU A 17 -13.16 -15.71 -12.81
CA GLU A 17 -13.01 -16.39 -14.10
C GLU A 17 -12.74 -15.43 -15.27
N LEU A 18 -11.87 -14.44 -15.04
CA LEU A 18 -11.63 -13.38 -16.02
C LEU A 18 -11.06 -13.94 -17.31
N ARG A 19 -11.76 -13.66 -18.42
CA ARG A 19 -11.37 -14.07 -19.79
C ARG A 19 -9.91 -13.73 -20.09
N GLN A 20 -9.17 -14.67 -20.66
CA GLN A 20 -7.74 -14.55 -20.90
C GLN A 20 -7.33 -13.27 -21.65
N ARG A 21 -8.12 -12.87 -22.67
CA ARG A 21 -7.90 -11.64 -23.45
C ARG A 21 -8.02 -10.34 -22.63
N ASP A 22 -8.79 -10.37 -21.54
CA ASP A 22 -9.05 -9.23 -20.68
C ASP A 22 -8.06 -9.14 -19.51
N ARG A 23 -7.37 -10.25 -19.18
CA ARG A 23 -6.45 -10.33 -18.05
C ARG A 23 -5.33 -9.29 -18.10
N ASN A 24 -4.84 -8.93 -19.28
CA ASN A 24 -3.73 -7.99 -19.44
C ASN A 24 -4.15 -6.55 -19.72
N ARG A 25 -5.46 -6.28 -19.87
CA ARG A 25 -5.97 -4.92 -20.03
C ARG A 25 -5.71 -4.14 -18.76
N ARG A 26 -5.25 -2.89 -18.88
CA ARG A 26 -4.96 -2.00 -17.73
C ARG A 26 -6.22 -1.64 -16.93
N ARG A 27 -7.40 -1.84 -17.51
CA ARG A 27 -8.69 -1.72 -16.86
C ARG A 27 -9.52 -2.94 -17.22
N ASN A 28 -9.95 -3.68 -16.21
CA ASN A 28 -10.86 -4.82 -16.31
C ASN A 28 -11.65 -4.93 -15.00
N GLU A 29 -12.45 -5.98 -14.87
CA GLU A 29 -13.27 -6.20 -13.68
C GLU A 29 -12.47 -6.52 -12.41
N ALA A 30 -11.29 -7.13 -12.55
CA ALA A 30 -10.43 -7.48 -11.42
C ALA A 30 -9.63 -6.28 -10.89
N PHE A 31 -9.24 -5.34 -11.76
CA PHE A 31 -8.45 -4.18 -11.37
C PHE A 31 -8.47 -3.02 -12.36
N ILE A 32 -8.08 -1.85 -11.86
CA ILE A 32 -7.58 -0.71 -12.65
C ILE A 32 -6.08 -0.56 -12.35
N ARG A 33 -5.24 -0.30 -13.37
CA ARG A 33 -3.79 -0.13 -13.24
C ARG A 33 -3.32 1.24 -13.76
N GLN A 34 -2.66 2.01 -12.90
CA GLN A 34 -2.06 3.31 -13.21
C GLN A 34 -0.61 3.29 -12.70
N GLY A 35 0.37 3.51 -13.59
CA GLY A 35 1.79 3.28 -13.28
C GLY A 35 2.07 1.88 -12.70
N GLU A 36 2.68 1.87 -11.52
CA GLU A 36 2.98 0.69 -10.69
C GLU A 36 1.82 0.25 -9.78
N TRP A 37 0.73 1.02 -9.71
CA TRP A 37 -0.38 0.78 -8.81
C TRP A 37 -1.49 -0.02 -9.45
N PHE A 38 -1.99 -1.01 -8.73
CA PHE A 38 -3.21 -1.74 -9.01
C PHE A 38 -4.28 -1.38 -7.97
N PHE A 39 -5.48 -1.10 -8.46
CA PHE A 39 -6.67 -0.80 -7.68
C PHE A 39 -7.67 -1.93 -7.88
N ILE A 40 -7.83 -2.78 -6.85
CA ILE A 40 -8.69 -3.96 -6.89
C ILE A 40 -10.04 -3.61 -6.24
N PRO A 41 -11.19 -3.76 -6.92
CA PRO A 41 -12.48 -3.43 -6.34
C PRO A 41 -12.75 -4.16 -5.03
N ALA A 42 -13.21 -3.42 -4.02
CA ALA A 42 -13.59 -3.91 -2.70
C ALA A 42 -14.95 -3.31 -2.27
N PRO A 43 -16.04 -3.59 -3.00
CA PRO A 43 -17.34 -2.95 -2.77
C PRO A 43 -17.94 -3.24 -1.38
N GLY A 44 -17.58 -4.36 -0.76
CA GLY A 44 -17.97 -4.72 0.60
C GLY A 44 -17.14 -4.05 1.70
N PHE A 45 -16.00 -3.43 1.37
CA PHE A 45 -15.17 -2.79 2.38
C PHE A 45 -15.88 -1.57 2.98
N ARG A 46 -15.78 -1.44 4.31
CA ARG A 46 -16.28 -0.32 5.08
C ARG A 46 -15.14 0.18 5.98
N PRO A 47 -14.65 1.42 5.77
CA PRO A 47 -13.58 1.96 6.61
C PRO A 47 -14.09 2.07 8.05
N ARG A 48 -13.30 1.56 9.00
CA ARG A 48 -13.57 1.70 10.44
C ARG A 48 -12.72 2.80 11.10
N GLY A 49 -11.71 3.30 10.38
CA GLY A 49 -10.80 4.34 10.83
C GLY A 49 -10.94 5.63 10.03
N ALA A 50 -9.92 6.47 10.10
CA ALA A 50 -9.87 7.74 9.39
C ALA A 50 -9.90 7.55 7.87
N VAL A 51 -10.69 8.40 7.21
CA VAL A 51 -10.66 8.57 5.76
C VAL A 51 -10.01 9.91 5.47
N HIS A 52 -8.81 9.87 4.93
CA HIS A 52 -8.03 11.03 4.53
C HIS A 52 -8.48 11.50 3.15
N ARG A 53 -8.47 12.83 2.96
CA ARG A 53 -8.84 13.47 1.68
C ARG A 53 -7.59 14.04 1.03
N ASN A 54 -7.51 13.94 -0.30
CA ASN A 54 -6.37 14.45 -1.09
C ASN A 54 -5.03 13.90 -0.60
N GLU A 55 -5.00 12.61 -0.27
CA GLU A 55 -3.83 11.94 0.30
C GLU A 55 -2.91 11.42 -0.83
N PRO A 56 -1.59 11.61 -0.74
CA PRO A 56 -0.65 11.07 -1.70
C PRO A 56 -0.44 9.55 -1.53
N LEU A 57 -0.43 8.84 -2.65
CA LEU A 57 0.17 7.51 -2.80
C LEU A 57 1.50 7.68 -3.51
N GLN A 58 2.60 7.45 -2.79
CA GLN A 58 3.94 7.67 -3.30
C GLN A 58 4.86 6.50 -2.97
N ARG A 59 5.70 6.15 -3.93
CA ARG A 59 6.83 5.26 -3.73
C ARG A 59 8.10 5.99 -4.14
N GLY A 60 9.07 6.10 -3.22
CA GLY A 60 10.33 6.80 -3.48
C GLY A 60 10.16 8.29 -3.79
N ALA A 61 11.08 8.85 -4.58
CA ALA A 61 11.16 10.30 -4.85
C ALA A 61 10.31 10.78 -6.03
N GLY A 62 9.45 9.94 -6.62
CA GLY A 62 8.61 10.30 -7.77
C GLY A 62 7.36 11.12 -7.40
N ASN A 63 6.66 11.65 -8.41
CA ASN A 63 5.40 12.37 -8.20
C ASN A 63 4.33 11.45 -7.60
N PRO A 64 3.57 11.91 -6.59
CA PRO A 64 2.54 11.10 -5.95
C PRO A 64 1.31 10.94 -6.83
N HIS A 65 0.63 9.80 -6.67
CA HIS A 65 -0.75 9.64 -7.10
C HIS A 65 -1.66 10.26 -6.04
N MET A 66 -2.34 11.36 -6.36
CA MET A 66 -3.21 12.05 -5.42
C MET A 66 -4.58 11.38 -5.38
N CYS A 67 -4.92 10.78 -4.23
CA CYS A 67 -6.19 10.09 -4.00
C CYS A 67 -7.21 11.04 -3.38
N ALA A 68 -8.40 11.12 -3.98
CA ALA A 68 -9.50 11.90 -3.41
C ALA A 68 -9.87 11.41 -2.00
N TYR A 69 -9.92 10.09 -1.80
CA TYR A 69 -10.12 9.45 -0.51
C TYR A 69 -9.16 8.29 -0.32
N LEU A 70 -8.50 8.23 0.83
CA LEU A 70 -7.60 7.14 1.22
C LEU A 70 -7.88 6.72 2.67
N CYS A 71 -7.92 5.41 2.91
CA CYS A 71 -8.06 4.83 4.23
C CYS A 71 -6.98 3.76 4.41
N ARG A 72 -6.41 3.70 5.61
CA ARG A 72 -5.53 2.62 6.04
C ARG A 72 -6.29 1.72 7.02
N ALA A 73 -6.12 0.42 6.89
CA ALA A 73 -6.85 -0.56 7.69
C ALA A 73 -5.93 -1.68 8.17
N GLY A 74 -5.99 -1.94 9.48
CA GLY A 74 -5.10 -2.90 10.15
C GLY A 74 -3.67 -2.39 10.21
N GLY A 75 -2.72 -3.33 10.28
CA GLY A 75 -1.31 -3.05 10.51
C GLY A 75 -0.94 -3.09 11.99
N GLU A 76 0.36 -3.02 12.24
CA GLU A 76 0.96 -3.05 13.56
C GLU A 76 1.72 -1.75 13.81
N THR A 77 1.50 -1.13 14.97
CA THR A 77 2.30 0.04 15.38
C THR A 77 3.75 -0.36 15.56
N VAL A 78 4.64 0.34 14.87
CA VAL A 78 6.08 0.15 14.95
C VAL A 78 6.79 1.46 15.24
N TYR A 79 7.96 1.35 15.86
CA TYR A 79 8.82 2.46 16.24
C TYR A 79 10.07 2.42 15.37
N VAL A 80 10.24 3.46 14.56
CA VAL A 80 11.29 3.58 13.54
C VAL A 80 12.34 4.58 14.00
N HIS A 81 13.60 4.30 13.70
CA HIS A 81 14.71 5.25 13.72
C HIS A 81 15.68 4.90 12.59
N ASP A 82 16.70 5.71 12.34
CA ASP A 82 17.56 5.58 11.15
C ASP A 82 18.23 4.21 10.96
N ARG A 83 18.46 3.46 12.05
CA ARG A 83 19.07 2.11 11.99
C ARG A 83 18.05 0.97 12.08
N ALA A 84 16.76 1.29 12.22
CA ALA A 84 15.66 0.32 12.23
C ALA A 84 14.56 0.75 11.24
N PRO A 85 14.84 0.78 9.92
CA PRO A 85 13.92 1.30 8.92
C PRO A 85 12.62 0.50 8.77
N ASN A 86 12.62 -0.78 9.17
CA ASN A 86 11.43 -1.64 9.16
C ASN A 86 10.58 -1.52 10.44
N GLY A 87 11.02 -0.68 11.38
CA GLY A 87 10.38 -0.46 12.67
C GLY A 87 10.47 -1.64 13.64
N LEU A 88 10.52 -1.30 14.92
CA LEU A 88 10.45 -2.25 16.03
C LEU A 88 9.03 -2.28 16.59
N THR A 89 8.54 -3.46 16.96
CA THR A 89 7.38 -3.56 17.85
C THR A 89 7.69 -2.95 19.21
N GLU A 90 6.67 -2.64 20.00
CA GLU A 90 6.88 -2.12 21.36
C GLU A 90 7.72 -3.08 22.22
N ALA A 91 7.50 -4.40 22.10
CA ALA A 91 8.26 -5.40 22.82
C ALA A 91 9.74 -5.42 22.42
N GLU A 92 10.05 -5.33 21.12
CA GLU A 92 11.41 -5.25 20.61
C GLU A 92 12.10 -3.95 21.04
N ARG A 93 11.37 -2.82 21.01
CA ARG A 93 11.86 -1.51 21.48
C ARG A 93 12.20 -1.56 22.97
N MET A 94 11.34 -2.16 23.79
CA MET A 94 11.59 -2.31 25.23
C MET A 94 12.79 -3.21 25.50
N LYS A 95 12.95 -4.31 24.73
CA LYS A 95 14.15 -5.15 24.81
C LYS A 95 15.41 -4.37 24.47
N LEU A 96 15.37 -3.54 23.42
CA LEU A 96 16.49 -2.67 23.05
C LEU A 96 16.83 -1.70 24.18
N PHE A 97 15.85 -1.03 24.80
CA PHE A 97 16.10 -0.10 25.90
C PHE A 97 16.70 -0.76 27.15
N ARG A 98 16.41 -2.04 27.39
CA ARG A 98 17.04 -2.80 28.48
C ARG A 98 18.50 -3.14 28.17
N GLN A 99 18.80 -3.45 26.92
CA GLN A 99 20.15 -3.84 26.48
C GLN A 99 21.06 -2.63 26.23
N ASN A 100 20.47 -1.51 25.81
CA ASN A 100 21.14 -0.26 25.51
C ASN A 100 20.24 0.92 25.93
N PRO A 101 20.40 1.43 27.16
CA PRO A 101 19.62 2.55 27.66
C PRO A 101 19.72 3.83 26.81
N ASP A 102 20.86 4.08 26.16
CA ASP A 102 21.09 5.26 25.31
C ASP A 102 20.21 5.26 24.05
N ALA A 103 19.68 4.10 23.65
CA ALA A 103 18.75 4.00 22.54
C ALA A 103 17.46 4.82 22.76
N ARG A 104 17.13 5.19 24.00
CA ARG A 104 16.01 6.10 24.31
C ARG A 104 16.18 7.50 23.71
N ASN A 105 17.42 7.92 23.48
CA ASN A 105 17.75 9.26 22.98
C ASN A 105 17.74 9.35 21.44
N LEU A 106 17.46 8.25 20.75
CA LEU A 106 17.35 8.24 19.29
C LEU A 106 16.11 8.98 18.83
N GLN A 107 16.12 9.46 17.59
CA GLN A 107 14.98 10.11 16.96
C GLN A 107 13.94 9.06 16.52
N TRP A 108 13.08 8.67 17.47
CA TRP A 108 12.01 7.70 17.24
C TRP A 108 10.82 8.34 16.53
N ARG A 109 10.29 7.62 15.54
CA ARG A 109 9.01 7.92 14.87
C ARG A 109 8.07 6.75 15.07
N VAL A 110 6.81 7.03 15.38
CA VAL A 110 5.76 6.00 15.43
C VAL A 110 5.16 5.90 14.05
N MET A 111 5.08 4.69 13.51
CA MET A 111 4.56 4.42 12.17
C MET A 111 3.70 3.15 12.18
N THR A 112 2.94 2.89 11.12
CA THR A 112 2.16 1.65 10.98
C THR A 112 2.78 0.70 9.96
N ARG A 113 3.06 -0.56 10.35
CA ARG A 113 3.60 -1.59 9.46
C ARG A 113 2.49 -2.53 8.97
N GLY A 114 2.48 -2.82 7.67
CA GLY A 114 1.58 -3.83 7.10
C GLY A 114 0.10 -3.43 7.05
N ALA A 115 -0.21 -2.14 7.19
CA ALA A 115 -1.55 -1.64 6.94
C ALA A 115 -1.95 -1.87 5.48
N ARG A 116 -3.20 -2.27 5.25
CA ARG A 116 -3.78 -2.30 3.91
C ARG A 116 -4.27 -0.91 3.55
N VAL A 117 -3.95 -0.46 2.34
CA VAL A 117 -4.38 0.83 1.82
C VAL A 117 -5.58 0.66 0.91
N TYR A 118 -6.61 1.48 1.13
CA TYR A 118 -7.81 1.52 0.31
C TYR A 118 -8.01 2.93 -0.23
N ALA A 119 -8.38 3.04 -1.51
CA ALA A 119 -8.68 4.31 -2.16
C ALA A 119 -10.10 4.33 -2.75
N LYS A 120 -10.71 5.52 -2.84
CA LYS A 120 -12.01 5.74 -3.49
C LYS A 120 -12.04 7.10 -4.19
N GLY A 121 -12.86 7.23 -5.23
CA GLY A 121 -13.01 8.48 -5.99
C GLY A 121 -11.92 8.68 -7.03
N ALA A 122 -11.60 9.95 -7.32
CA ALA A 122 -10.60 10.28 -8.33
C ALA A 122 -9.17 9.97 -7.84
N VAL A 123 -8.34 9.45 -8.74
CA VAL A 123 -6.89 9.33 -8.55
C VAL A 123 -6.18 10.06 -9.67
N ARG A 124 -5.43 11.10 -9.30
CA ARG A 124 -4.75 12.02 -10.24
C ARG A 124 -3.24 11.80 -10.19
N HIS A 125 -2.59 11.90 -11.34
CA HIS A 125 -1.13 11.85 -11.45
C HIS A 125 -0.70 12.74 -12.61
N ALA A 126 0.50 13.34 -12.54
CA ALA A 126 0.99 14.25 -13.57
C ALA A 126 1.12 13.57 -14.94
N ASP A 127 1.62 12.32 -14.95
CA ASP A 127 1.94 11.60 -16.18
C ASP A 127 0.83 10.66 -16.66
N HIS A 128 -0.31 10.60 -15.97
CA HIS A 128 -1.37 9.63 -16.26
C HIS A 128 -2.76 10.27 -16.23
N ALA A 129 -3.61 9.86 -17.16
CA ALA A 129 -5.02 10.26 -17.15
C ALA A 129 -5.68 9.90 -15.82
N THR A 130 -6.48 10.82 -15.28
CA THR A 130 -7.20 10.61 -14.01
C THR A 130 -8.13 9.40 -14.12
N ILE A 131 -8.09 8.51 -13.13
CA ILE A 131 -9.02 7.38 -13.02
C ILE A 131 -10.08 7.67 -11.95
N SER A 132 -11.24 7.03 -12.06
CA SER A 132 -12.32 7.11 -11.08
C SER A 132 -12.60 5.73 -10.48
N LEU A 133 -12.59 5.66 -9.14
CA LEU A 133 -12.83 4.47 -8.34
C LEU A 133 -14.25 4.55 -7.74
N PRO A 134 -15.25 3.86 -8.32
CA PRO A 134 -16.67 4.01 -7.90
C PRO A 134 -16.95 3.48 -6.50
N CYS A 135 -16.16 2.52 -6.03
CA CYS A 135 -16.20 1.96 -4.69
C CYS A 135 -14.82 2.03 -4.04
N TRP A 136 -14.69 1.53 -2.81
CA TRP A 136 -13.38 1.32 -2.22
C TRP A 136 -12.60 0.29 -3.03
N HIS A 137 -11.33 0.56 -3.30
CA HIS A 137 -10.42 -0.37 -3.96
C HIS A 137 -9.21 -0.62 -3.07
N LEU A 138 -8.82 -1.87 -2.90
CA LEU A 138 -7.54 -2.23 -2.30
C LEU A 138 -6.42 -1.78 -3.25
N VAL A 139 -5.45 -1.05 -2.71
CA VAL A 139 -4.29 -0.54 -3.45
C VAL A 139 -3.12 -1.48 -3.24
N VAL A 140 -2.53 -1.96 -4.33
CA VAL A 140 -1.33 -2.81 -4.30
C VAL A 140 -0.31 -2.38 -5.35
N LEU A 141 0.97 -2.47 -5.00
CA LEU A 141 2.09 -2.25 -5.93
C LEU A 141 2.30 -3.45 -6.84
N ASN A 142 2.91 -3.24 -8.00
CA ASN A 142 3.35 -4.32 -8.90
C ASN A 142 4.45 -5.20 -8.28
N THR A 143 4.69 -6.39 -8.85
CA THR A 143 5.70 -7.37 -8.35
C THR A 143 7.10 -7.20 -8.96
N GLU A 144 7.32 -6.15 -9.73
CA GLU A 144 8.62 -5.84 -10.36
C GLU A 144 9.74 -5.64 -9.32
N THR A 145 9.37 -5.51 -8.04
CA THR A 145 10.27 -5.27 -6.90
C THR A 145 10.12 -6.31 -5.77
N ASP A 146 9.94 -7.59 -6.10
CA ASP A 146 10.05 -8.71 -5.14
C ASP A 146 11.49 -8.98 -4.64
N ALA A 147 12.35 -7.95 -4.63
CA ALA A 147 13.62 -8.00 -3.92
C ALA A 147 13.32 -8.29 -2.43
N PRO A 148 14.04 -9.18 -1.75
CA PRO A 148 13.79 -9.55 -0.34
C PRO A 148 13.71 -8.34 0.61
N ALA A 149 14.37 -7.22 0.25
CA ALA A 149 14.32 -5.95 0.98
C ALA A 149 12.99 -5.17 0.86
N MET A 150 12.10 -5.54 -0.07
CA MET A 150 10.86 -4.83 -0.40
C MET A 150 9.58 -5.64 -0.17
N ARG A 151 9.69 -6.89 0.34
CA ARG A 151 8.54 -7.65 0.89
C ARG A 151 7.76 -6.90 1.98
N HIS A 152 8.37 -5.82 2.49
CA HIS A 152 7.81 -4.87 3.43
C HIS A 152 7.80 -3.47 2.82
N VAL A 153 7.07 -3.24 1.71
CA VAL A 153 6.40 -1.94 1.58
C VAL A 153 5.29 -1.91 2.63
N ALA A 154 5.72 -1.83 3.89
CA ALA A 154 4.96 -1.11 4.86
C ALA A 154 4.81 0.28 4.25
N PHE A 155 3.57 0.66 3.94
CA PHE A 155 3.24 2.07 3.96
C PHE A 155 3.52 2.48 5.40
N LEU A 156 4.77 2.86 5.69
CA LEU A 156 5.11 3.48 6.94
C LEU A 156 4.53 4.89 6.79
N ASP A 157 3.31 5.04 7.27
CA ASP A 157 2.68 6.31 7.62
C ASP A 157 2.82 6.56 9.13
#